data_AF-D0LIP1-F1
#
_entry.id   AF-D0LIP1-F1
#
_cell.length_a   1.000
_cell.length_b   1.000
_cell.length_c   1.000
_cell.angle_alpha   90.00
_cell.angle_beta   90.00
_cell.angle_gamma   90.00
#
_symmetry.space_group_name_H-M   'P 1'
#
loop_
_entity.id
_entity.type
_entity.pdbx_description
1 polymer ?
#
loop_
_entity_poly.entity_id
_entity_poly.type
_entity_poly.pdbx_seq_one_letter_code
_entity_poly.pdbx_strand_id
1 'polypeptide(L)'
;MPAELVAIDRLIADRASFEDLHSAISAARTKGAGEWWLPGLAQRWAAACVIHRRPLNDCRAAADFLIEQERDPANLASSLLGLCRMHPELARDMLPGVITALPEDAPYDLLLQARGLLAAAWAPSHVVADILLLAAHPSRGRVMLRWQLERDGIDVALALRVRRYLDAFDVLREHFAGDERRLRTLDVALRRGWWPSIDSEDVEEQYLSAAAFVNGQGSGDE
;
A
#
# COMPACT_ATOMS: atom_id res chain seq x y z
N MET A 1 8.43 -9.74 -24.04
CA MET A 1 7.11 -9.50 -23.42
C MET A 1 6.04 -9.55 -24.51
N PRO A 2 4.93 -10.29 -24.32
CA PRO A 2 3.83 -10.40 -25.28
C PRO A 2 3.20 -9.04 -25.62
N ALA A 3 2.66 -8.91 -26.84
CA ALA A 3 2.05 -7.67 -27.32
C ALA A 3 0.83 -7.26 -26.48
N GLU A 4 0.09 -8.22 -25.96
CA GLU A 4 -1.06 -8.06 -25.08
C GLU A 4 -0.68 -7.37 -23.78
N LEU A 5 0.39 -7.84 -23.12
CA LEU A 5 0.88 -7.24 -21.88
C LEU A 5 1.42 -5.82 -22.12
N VAL A 6 2.12 -5.60 -23.24
CA VAL A 6 2.60 -4.26 -23.64
C VAL A 6 1.43 -3.29 -23.83
N ALA A 7 0.35 -3.74 -24.47
CA ALA A 7 -0.83 -2.91 -24.69
C ALA A 7 -1.50 -2.52 -23.37
N ILE A 8 -1.63 -3.47 -22.44
CA ILE A 8 -2.19 -3.20 -21.10
C ILE A 8 -1.28 -2.27 -20.31
N ASP A 9 0.04 -2.45 -20.34
CA ASP A 9 0.98 -1.57 -19.66
C ASP A 9 0.88 -0.13 -20.16
N ARG A 10 0.67 0.07 -21.47
CA ARG A 10 0.43 1.40 -22.05
C ARG A 10 -0.87 2.00 -21.53
N LEU A 11 -1.96 1.24 -21.51
CA LEU A 11 -3.23 1.71 -20.96
C LEU A 11 -3.11 2.14 -19.49
N ILE A 12 -2.34 1.39 -18.68
CA ILE A 12 -2.05 1.75 -17.28
C ILE A 12 -1.23 3.05 -17.22
N ALA A 13 -0.18 3.16 -18.02
CA ALA A 13 0.69 4.34 -18.06
C ALA A 13 -0.07 5.60 -18.49
N ASP A 14 -0.96 5.46 -19.47
CA ASP A 14 -1.79 6.52 -20.02
C ASP A 14 -3.02 6.83 -19.14
N ARG A 15 -3.18 6.12 -18.01
CA ARG A 15 -4.33 6.27 -17.08
C ARG A 15 -5.67 6.10 -17.78
N ALA A 16 -5.76 5.10 -18.65
CA ALA A 16 -7.00 4.74 -19.33
C ALA A 16 -8.14 4.43 -18.34
N SER A 17 -9.38 4.41 -18.84
CA SER A 17 -10.52 4.02 -18.02
C SER A 17 -10.40 2.55 -17.56
N PHE A 18 -11.10 2.21 -16.48
CA PHE A 18 -11.15 0.83 -16.03
C PHE A 18 -11.81 -0.07 -17.10
N GLU A 19 -12.80 0.45 -17.80
CA GLU A 19 -13.57 -0.24 -18.82
C GLU A 19 -12.69 -0.61 -20.03
N ASP A 20 -11.77 0.27 -20.43
CA ASP A 20 -10.78 -0.01 -21.48
C ASP A 20 -9.78 -1.08 -21.03
N LEU A 21 -9.26 -0.97 -19.80
CA LEU A 21 -8.36 -1.96 -19.21
C LEU A 21 -9.03 -3.33 -19.09
N HIS A 22 -10.27 -3.36 -18.59
CA HIS A 22 -11.05 -4.57 -18.42
C HIS A 22 -11.32 -5.25 -19.77
N SER A 23 -11.64 -4.46 -20.80
CA SER A 23 -11.87 -4.97 -22.17
C SER A 23 -10.59 -5.57 -22.74
N ALA A 24 -9.45 -4.88 -22.60
CA ALA A 24 -8.15 -5.37 -23.05
C ALA A 24 -7.71 -6.65 -22.31
N ILE A 25 -7.87 -6.68 -20.99
CA ILE A 25 -7.56 -7.85 -20.16
C ILE A 25 -8.44 -9.03 -20.52
N SER A 26 -9.74 -8.81 -20.70
CA SER A 26 -10.70 -9.86 -21.09
C SER A 26 -10.34 -10.44 -22.46
N ALA A 27 -10.03 -9.59 -23.45
CA ALA A 27 -9.61 -10.03 -24.77
C ALA A 27 -8.29 -10.83 -24.72
N ALA A 28 -7.30 -10.35 -23.94
CA ALA A 28 -6.04 -11.04 -23.73
C ALA A 28 -6.24 -12.41 -23.07
N ARG A 29 -7.12 -12.50 -22.06
CA ARG A 29 -7.45 -13.74 -21.36
C ARG A 29 -8.05 -14.79 -22.31
N THR A 30 -9.00 -14.38 -23.16
CA THR A 30 -9.62 -15.28 -24.15
C THR A 30 -8.60 -15.79 -25.17
N LYS A 31 -7.71 -14.91 -25.63
CA LYS A 31 -6.69 -15.26 -26.64
C LYS A 31 -5.58 -16.15 -26.06
N GLY A 32 -5.18 -15.90 -24.81
CA GLY A 32 -4.00 -16.46 -24.18
C GLY A 32 -4.24 -17.76 -23.41
N ALA A 33 -5.32 -18.51 -23.65
CA ALA A 33 -5.59 -19.73 -22.89
C ALA A 33 -4.41 -20.72 -22.96
N GLY A 34 -3.84 -21.09 -21.80
CA GLY A 34 -2.68 -21.97 -21.69
C GLY A 34 -1.33 -21.30 -21.96
N GLU A 35 -1.30 -20.00 -22.20
CA GLU A 35 -0.07 -19.27 -22.45
C GLU A 35 0.72 -19.01 -21.16
N TRP A 36 2.05 -19.07 -21.26
CA TRP A 36 2.98 -18.90 -20.13
C TRP A 36 2.92 -17.51 -19.48
N TRP A 37 2.38 -16.51 -20.17
CA TRP A 37 2.35 -15.12 -19.73
C TRP A 37 1.06 -14.72 -18.99
N LEU A 38 0.10 -15.64 -18.85
CA LEU A 38 -1.15 -15.42 -18.09
C LEU A 38 -0.95 -14.95 -16.63
N PRO A 39 0.08 -15.40 -15.86
CA PRO A 39 0.31 -14.86 -14.52
C PRO A 39 0.53 -13.34 -14.54
N GLY A 40 1.30 -12.84 -15.50
CA GLY A 40 1.52 -11.40 -15.68
C GLY A 40 0.26 -10.63 -16.07
N LEU A 41 -0.68 -11.28 -16.76
CA LEU A 41 -2.01 -10.70 -17.05
C LEU A 41 -2.85 -10.60 -15.77
N ALA A 42 -2.85 -11.66 -14.95
CA ALA A 42 -3.60 -11.69 -13.69
C ALA A 42 -3.10 -10.62 -12.70
N GLN A 43 -1.79 -10.46 -12.58
CA GLN A 43 -1.16 -9.40 -11.78
C GLN A 43 -1.61 -7.99 -12.22
N ARG A 44 -1.66 -7.74 -13.54
CA ARG A 44 -2.14 -6.46 -14.10
C ARG A 44 -3.62 -6.22 -13.84
N TRP A 45 -4.44 -7.26 -13.86
CA TRP A 45 -5.86 -7.13 -13.51
C TRP A 45 -6.03 -6.72 -12.05
N ALA A 46 -5.34 -7.38 -11.13
CA ALA A 46 -5.35 -6.96 -9.73
C ALA A 46 -4.86 -5.52 -9.54
N ALA A 47 -3.76 -5.14 -10.20
CA ALA A 47 -3.27 -3.77 -10.17
C ALA A 47 -4.30 -2.77 -10.68
N ALA A 48 -4.96 -3.06 -11.82
CA ALA A 48 -6.03 -2.23 -12.36
C ALA A 48 -7.21 -2.08 -11.38
N CYS A 49 -7.63 -3.19 -10.75
CA CYS A 49 -8.66 -3.14 -9.72
C CYS A 49 -8.26 -2.24 -8.53
N VAL A 50 -6.98 -2.25 -8.13
CA VAL A 50 -6.48 -1.39 -7.06
C VAL A 50 -6.42 0.07 -7.46
N ILE A 51 -5.83 0.37 -8.62
CA ILE A 51 -5.67 1.73 -9.16
C ILE A 51 -7.03 2.41 -9.28
N HIS A 52 -8.03 1.70 -9.81
CA HIS A 52 -9.38 2.22 -10.04
C HIS A 52 -10.34 2.00 -8.87
N ARG A 53 -9.86 1.54 -7.71
CA ARG A 53 -10.65 1.33 -6.48
C ARG A 53 -11.94 0.55 -6.72
N ARG A 54 -11.85 -0.57 -7.43
CA ARG A 54 -13.00 -1.34 -7.87
C ARG A 54 -13.75 -2.01 -6.71
N PRO A 55 -15.07 -2.27 -6.87
CA PRO A 55 -15.88 -2.92 -5.85
C PRO A 55 -15.40 -4.36 -5.57
N LEU A 56 -15.82 -4.90 -4.42
CA LEU A 56 -15.41 -6.22 -3.93
C LEU A 56 -15.55 -7.33 -4.97
N ASN A 57 -16.63 -7.35 -5.74
CA ASN A 57 -16.88 -8.40 -6.74
C ASN A 57 -15.83 -8.41 -7.86
N ASP A 58 -15.47 -7.23 -8.38
CA ASP A 58 -14.44 -7.09 -9.41
C ASP A 58 -13.06 -7.50 -8.85
N CYS A 59 -12.76 -7.07 -7.62
CA CYS A 59 -11.52 -7.43 -6.93
C CYS A 59 -11.45 -8.93 -6.62
N ARG A 60 -12.57 -9.57 -6.27
CA ARG A 60 -12.66 -11.01 -6.03
C ARG A 60 -12.40 -11.79 -7.30
N ALA A 61 -13.02 -11.40 -8.42
CA ALA A 61 -12.78 -12.03 -9.71
C ALA A 61 -11.31 -11.94 -10.15
N ALA A 62 -10.67 -10.78 -9.93
CA ALA A 62 -9.24 -10.61 -10.20
C ALA A 62 -8.36 -11.47 -9.27
N ALA A 63 -8.71 -11.58 -7.98
CA ALA A 63 -8.00 -12.42 -7.03
C ALA A 63 -8.14 -13.92 -7.35
N ASP A 64 -9.33 -14.37 -7.71
CA ASP A 64 -9.58 -15.76 -8.12
C ASP A 64 -8.76 -16.11 -9.37
N PHE A 65 -8.69 -15.20 -10.34
CA PHE A 65 -7.85 -15.39 -11.52
C PHE A 65 -6.35 -15.39 -11.18
N LEU A 66 -5.90 -14.56 -10.24
CA LEU A 66 -4.53 -14.59 -9.73
C LEU A 66 -4.19 -15.96 -9.11
N ILE A 67 -5.05 -16.48 -8.25
CA ILE A 67 -4.87 -17.79 -7.61
C ILE A 67 -4.82 -18.92 -8.65
N GLU A 68 -5.60 -18.82 -9.72
CA GLU A 68 -5.62 -19.80 -10.81
C GLU A 68 -4.30 -19.81 -11.61
N GLN A 69 -3.74 -18.63 -11.89
CA GLN A 69 -2.60 -18.50 -12.83
C GLN A 69 -1.24 -18.47 -12.14
N GLU A 70 -1.11 -17.83 -10.97
CA GLU A 70 0.16 -17.61 -10.31
C GLU A 70 0.56 -18.82 -9.45
N ARG A 71 1.65 -19.48 -9.84
CA ARG A 71 2.13 -20.69 -9.15
C ARG A 71 3.18 -20.37 -8.10
N ASP A 72 3.85 -19.22 -8.20
CA ASP A 72 4.82 -18.79 -7.19
C ASP A 72 4.07 -18.18 -5.99
N PRO A 73 4.14 -18.81 -4.80
CA PRO A 73 3.42 -18.33 -3.62
C PRO A 73 3.82 -16.91 -3.20
N ALA A 74 5.08 -16.52 -3.42
CA ALA A 74 5.55 -15.19 -3.05
C ALA A 74 5.00 -14.11 -3.98
N ASN A 75 4.96 -14.38 -5.29
CA ASN A 75 4.35 -13.47 -6.27
C ASN A 75 2.84 -13.38 -6.08
N LEU A 76 2.18 -14.52 -5.80
CA LEU A 76 0.76 -14.57 -5.48
C LEU A 76 0.47 -13.70 -4.25
N ALA A 77 1.21 -13.92 -3.16
CA ALA A 77 1.05 -13.16 -1.93
C ALA A 77 1.22 -11.66 -2.18
N SER A 78 2.34 -11.26 -2.79
CA SER A 78 2.65 -9.86 -3.10
C SER A 78 1.53 -9.18 -3.90
N SER A 79 1.01 -9.87 -4.92
CA SER A 79 -0.05 -9.35 -5.79
C SER A 79 -1.41 -9.23 -5.08
N LEU A 80 -1.72 -10.19 -4.20
CA LEU A 80 -2.96 -10.19 -3.41
C LEU A 80 -2.99 -9.11 -2.32
N LEU A 81 -1.83 -8.70 -1.78
CA LEU A 81 -1.78 -7.68 -0.70
C LEU A 81 -2.48 -6.38 -1.09
N GLY A 82 -2.39 -5.97 -2.36
CA GLY A 82 -3.06 -4.76 -2.85
C GLY A 82 -4.58 -4.85 -2.74
N LEU A 83 -5.15 -5.97 -3.20
CA LEU A 83 -6.59 -6.24 -3.16
C LEU A 83 -7.08 -6.42 -1.71
N CYS A 84 -6.34 -7.18 -0.91
CA CYS A 84 -6.66 -7.44 0.50
C CYS A 84 -6.63 -6.17 1.35
N ARG A 85 -5.76 -5.22 1.01
CA ARG A 85 -5.71 -3.91 1.68
C ARG A 85 -6.97 -3.08 1.44
N MET A 86 -7.56 -3.18 0.25
CA MET A 86 -8.80 -2.49 -0.07
C MET A 86 -10.01 -3.16 0.57
N HIS A 87 -10.05 -4.49 0.49
CA HIS A 87 -11.19 -5.30 0.87
C HIS A 87 -10.78 -6.35 1.93
N PRO A 88 -10.99 -6.08 3.23
CA PRO A 88 -10.71 -6.99 4.33
C PRO A 88 -11.40 -8.34 4.21
N GLU A 89 -12.54 -8.40 3.52
CA GLU A 89 -13.22 -9.64 3.17
C GLU A 89 -12.29 -10.57 2.39
N LEU A 90 -11.57 -10.05 1.39
CA LEU A 90 -10.57 -10.82 0.64
C LEU A 90 -9.40 -11.22 1.54
N ALA A 91 -8.97 -10.33 2.44
CA ALA A 91 -7.90 -10.63 3.37
C ALA A 91 -8.25 -11.82 4.29
N ARG A 92 -9.47 -11.86 4.83
CA ARG A 92 -9.95 -12.97 5.68
C ARG A 92 -10.07 -14.27 4.89
N ASP A 93 -10.58 -14.20 3.67
CA ASP A 93 -10.85 -15.38 2.85
C ASP A 93 -9.56 -16.01 2.29
N MET A 94 -8.62 -15.19 1.84
CA MET A 94 -7.52 -15.66 0.98
C MET A 94 -6.17 -15.72 1.70
N LEU A 95 -5.85 -14.76 2.58
CA LEU A 95 -4.52 -14.68 3.19
C LEU A 95 -4.17 -15.89 4.08
N PRO A 96 -5.10 -16.56 4.82
CA PRO A 96 -4.72 -17.75 5.59
C PRO A 96 -4.06 -18.83 4.73
N GLY A 97 -4.67 -19.16 3.58
CA GLY A 97 -4.13 -20.16 2.66
C GLY A 97 -2.81 -19.72 2.03
N VAL A 98 -2.72 -18.46 1.62
CA VAL A 98 -1.50 -17.89 1.04
C VAL A 98 -0.34 -17.89 2.03
N ILE A 99 -0.59 -17.50 3.29
CA ILE A 99 0.44 -17.49 4.35
C ILE A 99 0.94 -18.91 4.63
N THR A 100 0.06 -19.90 4.65
CA THR A 100 0.45 -21.31 4.83
C THR A 100 1.24 -21.86 3.65
N ALA A 101 1.00 -21.36 2.44
CA ALA A 101 1.68 -21.80 1.22
C ALA A 101 3.04 -21.11 0.97
N LEU A 102 3.37 -20.04 1.71
CA LEU A 102 4.66 -19.38 1.58
C LEU A 102 5.80 -20.29 2.04
N PRO A 103 6.92 -20.35 1.30
CA PRO A 103 8.08 -21.13 1.72
C PRO A 103 8.77 -20.51 2.94
N GLU A 104 9.57 -21.31 3.66
CA GLU A 104 10.26 -20.87 4.89
C GLU A 104 11.24 -19.72 4.64
N ASP A 105 11.80 -19.64 3.43
CA ASP A 105 12.73 -18.59 2.99
C ASP A 105 12.03 -17.38 2.35
N ALA A 106 10.70 -17.31 2.41
CA ALA A 106 9.96 -16.15 1.91
C ALA A 106 10.45 -14.84 2.56
N PRO A 107 10.46 -13.71 1.83
CA PRO A 107 10.89 -12.44 2.38
C PRO A 107 10.13 -12.10 3.67
N TYR A 108 10.87 -11.84 4.76
CA TYR A 108 10.29 -11.52 6.08
C TYR A 108 9.25 -10.39 5.98
N ASP A 109 9.56 -9.37 5.20
CA ASP A 109 8.70 -8.22 4.94
C ASP A 109 7.36 -8.56 4.29
N LEU A 110 7.33 -9.59 3.43
CA LEU A 110 6.13 -10.06 2.77
C LEU A 110 5.22 -10.78 3.77
N LEU A 111 5.80 -11.68 4.56
CA LEU A 111 5.09 -12.43 5.60
C LEU A 111 4.53 -11.50 6.68
N LEU A 112 5.31 -10.51 7.10
CA LEU A 112 4.90 -9.48 8.06
C LEU A 112 3.71 -8.68 7.52
N GLN A 113 3.76 -8.26 6.24
CA GLN A 113 2.65 -7.54 5.61
C GLN A 113 1.38 -8.38 5.48
N ALA A 114 1.49 -9.64 5.05
CA ALA A 114 0.36 -10.54 4.92
C ALA A 114 -0.32 -10.78 6.28
N ARG A 115 0.47 -11.08 7.32
CA ARG A 115 -0.04 -11.26 8.69
C ARG A 115 -0.65 -9.98 9.25
N GLY A 116 -0.01 -8.83 9.01
CA GLY A 116 -0.52 -7.53 9.44
C GLY A 116 -1.86 -7.19 8.80
N LEU A 117 -2.01 -7.42 7.49
CA LEU A 117 -3.28 -7.22 6.78
C LEU A 117 -4.36 -8.19 7.29
N LEU A 118 -4.03 -9.47 7.50
CA LEU A 118 -4.97 -10.43 8.06
C LEU A 118 -5.43 -10.00 9.46
N ALA A 119 -4.50 -9.63 10.35
CA ALA A 119 -4.83 -9.14 11.68
C ALA A 119 -5.72 -7.88 11.63
N ALA A 120 -5.37 -6.92 10.77
CA ALA A 120 -6.16 -5.71 10.56
C ALA A 120 -7.57 -6.02 10.03
N ALA A 121 -7.72 -7.06 9.20
CA ALA A 121 -9.02 -7.46 8.67
C ALA A 121 -9.96 -8.01 9.75
N TRP A 122 -9.44 -8.57 10.84
CA TRP A 122 -10.26 -9.07 11.95
C TRP A 122 -10.53 -8.03 13.04
N ALA A 123 -9.85 -6.89 13.00
CA ALA A 123 -10.00 -5.82 13.98
C ALA A 123 -11.00 -4.74 13.51
N PRO A 124 -11.70 -4.06 14.43
CA PRO A 124 -12.47 -2.87 14.11
C PRO A 124 -11.57 -1.76 13.54
N SER A 125 -12.08 -0.99 12.58
CA SER A 125 -11.33 0.07 11.90
C SER A 125 -10.71 1.11 12.85
N HIS A 126 -11.40 1.50 13.92
CA HIS A 126 -10.85 2.42 14.92
C HIS A 126 -9.65 1.83 15.67
N VAL A 127 -9.68 0.55 16.06
CA VAL A 127 -8.56 -0.13 16.72
C VAL A 127 -7.34 -0.19 15.81
N VAL A 128 -7.56 -0.51 14.52
CA VAL A 128 -6.48 -0.54 13.52
C VAL A 128 -5.87 0.85 13.36
N ALA A 129 -6.70 1.89 13.26
CA ALA A 129 -6.22 3.27 13.14
C ALA A 129 -5.41 3.71 14.37
N ASP A 130 -5.87 3.41 15.59
CA ASP A 130 -5.15 3.71 16.82
C ASP A 130 -3.79 3.01 16.87
N ILE A 131 -3.75 1.70 16.57
CA ILE A 131 -2.49 0.94 16.54
C ILE A 131 -1.54 1.53 15.49
N LEU A 132 -2.03 1.90 14.31
CA LEU A 132 -1.21 2.49 13.26
C LEU A 132 -0.67 3.87 13.64
N LEU A 133 -1.44 4.68 14.36
CA LEU A 133 -0.98 5.97 14.90
C LEU A 133 0.11 5.75 15.97
N LEU A 134 -0.03 4.73 16.82
CA LEU A 134 0.94 4.41 17.88
C LEU A 134 2.24 3.78 17.33
N ALA A 135 2.17 3.01 16.25
CA ALA A 135 3.30 2.21 15.76
C ALA A 135 4.42 3.01 15.07
N ALA A 136 4.29 4.34 14.94
CA ALA A 136 5.29 5.26 14.39
C ALA A 136 5.95 4.81 13.06
N HIS A 137 5.26 4.00 12.24
CA HIS A 137 5.87 3.43 11.04
C HIS A 137 5.52 4.26 9.78
N PRO A 138 6.50 4.76 9.01
CA PRO A 138 6.42 6.08 8.38
C PRO A 138 5.83 6.09 6.96
N SER A 139 5.67 4.92 6.34
CA SER A 139 5.26 4.81 4.92
C SER A 139 4.10 3.84 4.71
N ARG A 140 4.27 2.57 5.11
CA ARG A 140 3.23 1.53 4.96
C ARG A 140 2.00 1.81 5.84
N GLY A 141 2.20 2.35 7.05
CA GLY A 141 1.14 2.73 7.96
C GLY A 141 0.23 3.83 7.40
N ARG A 142 0.80 4.82 6.69
CA ARG A 142 0.05 5.97 6.14
C ARG A 142 -0.96 5.59 5.07
N VAL A 143 -0.57 4.70 4.15
CA VAL A 143 -1.49 4.20 3.13
C VAL A 143 -2.66 3.51 3.82
N MET A 144 -2.38 2.67 4.81
CA MET A 144 -3.42 1.95 5.56
C MET A 144 -4.29 2.91 6.39
N LEU A 145 -3.71 3.94 7.03
CA LEU A 145 -4.46 4.99 7.75
C LEU A 145 -5.40 5.77 6.83
N ARG A 146 -4.97 6.13 5.62
CA ARG A 146 -5.83 6.79 4.62
C ARG A 146 -7.00 5.89 4.23
N TRP A 147 -6.76 4.59 4.04
CA TRP A 147 -7.83 3.63 3.80
C TRP A 147 -8.79 3.52 4.96
N GLN A 148 -8.30 3.54 6.20
CA GLN A 148 -9.15 3.51 7.39
C GLN A 148 -10.11 4.72 7.41
N LEU A 149 -9.66 5.93 7.03
CA LEU A 149 -10.53 7.12 6.93
C LEU A 149 -11.68 7.00 5.92
N GLU A 150 -11.51 6.17 4.89
CA GLU A 150 -12.53 5.96 3.84
C GLU A 150 -13.55 4.88 4.24
N ARG A 151 -13.38 4.23 5.40
CA ARG A 151 -14.26 3.17 5.91
C ARG A 151 -15.20 3.67 7.00
N ASP A 152 -16.38 3.07 7.07
CA ASP A 152 -17.30 3.26 8.18
C ASP A 152 -16.70 2.72 9.50
N GLY A 153 -17.02 3.37 10.63
CA GLY A 153 -16.67 2.88 11.97
C GLY A 153 -15.47 3.57 12.64
N ILE A 154 -14.98 4.67 12.06
CA ILE A 154 -14.07 5.61 12.73
C ILE A 154 -14.87 6.80 13.23
N ASP A 155 -14.77 7.10 14.53
CA ASP A 155 -15.42 8.28 15.08
C ASP A 155 -14.75 9.58 14.60
N VAL A 156 -15.46 10.69 14.75
CA VAL A 156 -15.02 12.00 14.26
C VAL A 156 -13.68 12.44 14.87
N ALA A 157 -13.46 12.15 16.16
CA ALA A 157 -12.24 12.59 16.86
C ALA A 157 -11.01 11.81 16.35
N LEU A 158 -11.13 10.50 16.18
CA LEU A 158 -10.10 9.66 15.61
C LEU A 158 -9.84 10.01 14.14
N ALA A 159 -10.89 10.25 13.35
CA ALA A 159 -10.74 10.68 11.97
C ALA A 159 -9.96 12.01 11.87
N LEU A 160 -10.24 12.98 12.73
CA LEU A 160 -9.48 14.24 12.80
C LEU A 160 -8.02 14.01 13.21
N ARG A 161 -7.76 13.09 14.15
CA ARG A 161 -6.40 12.76 14.58
C ARG A 161 -5.60 12.10 13.46
N VAL A 162 -6.21 11.18 12.70
CA VAL A 162 -5.58 10.57 11.52
C VAL A 162 -5.33 11.59 10.41
N ARG A 163 -6.26 12.51 10.14
CA ARG A 163 -6.05 13.59 9.16
C ARG A 163 -4.87 14.48 9.56
N ARG A 164 -4.84 14.95 10.81
CA ARG A 164 -3.70 15.71 11.35
C ARG A 164 -2.38 14.97 11.15
N TYR A 165 -2.34 13.66 11.42
CA TYR A 165 -1.15 12.84 11.18
C TYR A 165 -0.74 12.80 9.70
N LEU A 166 -1.70 12.62 8.79
CA LEU A 166 -1.43 12.52 7.36
C LEU A 166 -0.95 13.84 6.75
N ASP A 167 -1.43 14.96 7.29
CA ASP A 167 -1.18 16.33 6.83
C ASP A 167 0.03 16.99 7.53
N ALA A 168 0.52 16.43 8.65
CA ALA A 168 1.56 17.02 9.49
C ALA A 168 2.83 17.45 8.72
N PHE A 169 3.24 16.67 7.72
CA PHE A 169 4.42 17.01 6.92
C PHE A 169 4.17 18.20 5.98
N ASP A 170 2.97 18.30 5.42
CA ASP A 170 2.63 19.43 4.54
C ASP A 170 2.59 20.73 5.35
N VAL A 171 2.09 20.68 6.59
CA VAL A 171 2.15 21.80 7.54
C VAL A 171 3.60 22.23 7.80
N LEU A 172 4.53 21.30 8.02
CA LEU A 172 5.96 21.64 8.17
C LEU A 172 6.57 22.23 6.90
N ARG A 173 6.21 21.72 5.72
CA ARG A 173 6.68 22.27 4.44
C ARG A 173 6.21 23.70 4.23
N GLU A 174 4.95 23.98 4.55
CA GLU A 174 4.40 25.33 4.47
C GLU A 174 5.09 26.28 5.43
N HIS A 175 5.33 25.85 6.68
CA HIS A 175 6.02 26.66 7.68
C HIS A 175 7.45 27.01 7.26
N PHE A 176 8.21 26.05 6.70
CA PHE A 176 9.60 26.26 6.26
C PHE A 176 9.72 26.62 4.77
N ALA A 177 8.66 27.08 4.10
CA ALA A 177 8.66 27.36 2.66
C ALA A 177 9.77 28.34 2.22
N GLY A 178 10.22 29.22 3.12
CA GLY A 178 11.32 30.18 2.89
C GLY A 178 12.72 29.68 3.24
N ASP A 179 12.88 28.48 3.80
CA ASP A 179 14.18 27.92 4.21
C ASP A 179 14.46 26.61 3.45
N GLU A 180 15.13 26.73 2.32
CA GLU A 180 15.49 25.58 1.48
C GLU A 180 16.33 24.53 2.21
N ARG A 181 17.19 24.95 3.17
CA ARG A 181 18.04 24.01 3.89
C ARG A 181 17.18 23.12 4.78
N ARG A 182 16.23 23.72 5.50
CA ARG A 182 15.31 22.97 6.37
C ARG A 182 14.41 22.04 5.56
N LEU A 183 13.86 22.51 4.44
CA LEU A 183 13.07 21.68 3.53
C LEU A 183 13.84 20.47 3.01
N ARG A 184 15.10 20.66 2.58
CA ARG A 184 15.94 19.54 2.13
C ARG A 184 16.14 18.50 3.23
N THR A 185 16.38 18.92 4.47
CA THR A 185 16.52 18.01 5.61
C THR A 185 15.22 17.22 5.84
N LEU A 186 14.07 17.89 5.85
CA LEU A 186 12.76 17.26 6.01
C LEU A 186 12.46 16.24 4.91
N ASP A 187 12.76 16.57 3.64
CA ASP A 187 12.59 15.66 2.52
C ASP A 187 13.52 14.43 2.61
N VAL A 188 14.75 14.60 3.08
CA VAL A 188 15.67 13.48 3.33
C VAL A 188 15.16 12.61 4.48
N ALA A 189 14.76 13.23 5.60
CA ALA A 189 14.20 12.53 6.75
C ALA A 189 13.00 11.70 6.33
N LEU A 190 12.06 12.30 5.60
CA LEU A 190 10.89 11.63 5.06
C LEU A 190 11.24 10.40 4.20
N ARG A 191 12.14 10.56 3.22
CA ARG A 191 12.57 9.45 2.36
C ARG A 191 13.20 8.30 3.14
N ARG A 192 13.84 8.59 4.27
CA ARG A 192 14.44 7.60 5.17
C ARG A 192 13.47 7.04 6.21
N GLY A 193 12.21 7.45 6.16
CA GLY A 193 11.20 6.96 7.09
C GLY A 193 11.18 7.70 8.42
N TRP A 194 11.45 9.00 8.44
CA TRP A 194 11.02 9.83 9.54
C TRP A 194 9.61 10.37 9.28
N TRP A 195 8.83 10.59 10.34
CA TRP A 195 7.53 11.25 10.24
C TRP A 195 7.30 12.18 11.44
N PRO A 196 6.61 13.31 11.27
CA PRO A 196 6.33 14.23 12.37
C PRO A 196 5.44 13.61 13.45
N SER A 197 5.69 13.98 14.71
CA SER A 197 4.80 13.64 15.82
C SER A 197 3.52 14.48 15.74
N ILE A 198 2.38 13.86 16.00
CA ILE A 198 1.10 14.58 16.15
C ILE A 198 0.88 15.12 17.56
N ASP A 199 1.71 14.71 18.52
CA ASP A 199 1.56 15.09 19.92
C ASP A 199 2.45 16.30 20.29
N SER A 200 3.30 16.79 19.36
CA SER A 200 4.05 18.05 19.52
C SER A 200 3.51 19.09 18.54
N GLU A 201 3.26 20.30 19.02
CA GLU A 201 2.90 21.47 18.18
C GLU A 201 4.13 22.35 17.85
N ASP A 202 5.29 22.03 18.41
CA ASP A 202 6.51 22.80 18.22
C ASP A 202 7.21 22.40 16.91
N VAL A 203 7.04 23.25 15.89
CA VAL A 203 7.63 23.07 14.55
C VAL A 203 9.16 23.05 14.56
N GLU A 204 9.82 23.75 15.49
CA GLU A 204 11.28 23.73 15.62
C GLU A 204 11.74 22.41 16.25
N GLU A 205 11.05 21.93 17.29
CA GLU A 205 11.33 20.62 17.89
C GLU A 205 11.18 19.49 16.85
N GLN A 206 10.11 19.53 16.06
CA GLN A 206 9.90 18.56 14.98
C GLN A 206 10.99 18.62 13.92
N TYR A 207 11.44 19.82 13.53
CA TYR A 207 12.57 19.97 12.61
C TYR A 207 13.88 19.40 13.21
N LEU A 208 14.17 19.70 14.47
CA LEU A 208 15.35 19.17 15.16
C LEU A 208 15.32 17.65 15.27
N SER A 209 14.15 17.07 15.53
CA SER A 209 13.94 15.61 15.50
C SER A 209 14.24 15.01 14.13
N ALA A 210 13.74 15.64 13.05
CA ALA A 210 14.03 15.21 11.68
C ALA A 210 15.53 15.29 11.36
N ALA A 211 16.19 16.39 11.75
CA ALA A 211 17.62 16.57 11.55
C ALA A 211 18.45 15.53 12.32
N ALA A 212 18.08 15.27 13.58
CA ALA A 212 18.71 14.24 14.39
C ALA A 212 18.55 12.84 13.78
N PHE A 213 17.37 12.52 13.24
CA PHE A 213 17.12 11.26 12.53
C PHE A 213 18.02 11.10 11.29
N VAL A 214 18.15 12.15 10.47
CA VAL A 214 19.02 12.14 9.29
C VAL A 214 20.49 11.94 9.69
N ASN A 215 20.93 12.59 10.76
CA ASN A 215 22.33 12.51 11.23
C ASN A 215 22.64 11.18 11.93
N GLY A 216 21.72 10.64 12.73
CA GLY A 216 21.92 9.41 13.51
C GLY A 216 22.00 8.13 12.67
N GLN A 217 21.50 8.16 11.44
CA GLN A 217 21.67 7.05 10.47
C GLN A 217 22.98 7.13 9.67
N GLY A 218 23.83 8.16 9.91
CA GLY A 218 25.11 8.35 9.23
C GLY A 218 26.33 7.76 9.95
N SER A 219 26.16 7.14 11.12
CA SER A 219 27.25 6.68 12.01
C SER A 219 27.30 5.15 12.18
N GLY A 220 26.73 4.40 11.23
CA GLY A 220 26.72 2.93 11.22
C GLY A 220 27.73 2.27 10.28
N ASP A 221 28.46 3.05 9.48
CA ASP A 221 29.52 2.59 8.58
C ASP A 221 30.81 3.38 8.87
N GLU A 222 31.48 3.06 9.97
CA GLU A 222 32.94 3.24 10.14
C GLU A 222 33.57 1.94 10.66
#